data_AF-A0A0K1PWH0-F1
#
_entry.id   AF-A0A0K1PWH0-F1
#
_cell.length_a   1.000
_cell.length_b   1.000
_cell.length_c   1.000
_cell.angle_alpha   90.00
_cell.angle_beta   90.00
_cell.angle_gamma   90.00
#
_symmetry.space_group_name_H-M   'P 1'
#
loop_
_entity.id
_entity.type
_entity.pdbx_description
1 polymer ?
#
loop_
_entity_poly.entity_id
_entity_poly.type
_entity_poly.pdbx_seq_one_letter_code
_entity_poly.pdbx_strand_id
1 'polypeptide(L)'
;MAATASATVTEPSNQVVPIASGDPVQLNQYFASVGEAIDWKVDAASGPNAFSPLCGFDAKFVLHGAACALHFAWYNETGSPPSSTDLHVIIPAGSAVGTTFSGTDIKSDPAYKGGLVGFALVGSPTQQCTETHYSNPAWNRVCSGCNPVAPWITTLIYPSRNVPNAFYLAFEDGPTGATSFNNDGDFNDDVYIVSGVTCVGGGQACDTGKPGICASGFTQCTANGTTCKPSTAGTAEKCNGLDDNCDGQTDEGDLCPSGQVCDKGTCVGSCASGEFACPGDKVCNANGHCVDPRCKDVTCDAGKVCVAGTCKGACDDVVCPHGQTCRAGTCADSCAGVTCESGQVCDNGACVTSCDCLPCTGGKSCDTASGLCIEAACAGVTCTGGQHCQAGNCVDACSGAVCPAGQTCEAGNCVDKPATDSDGGVDGGGGGLNGPGASPSDGPADGGTLQSASVDDSSGCGCVVAGGGGGEKVEIAGLALAIATAFRRRRTRR
;
A
#
# COMPACT_ATOMS: atom_id res chain seq x y z
N MET A 1 13.05 -23.16 8.68
CA MET A 1 14.02 -22.33 7.94
C MET A 1 13.60 -22.36 6.49
N ALA A 2 12.94 -21.29 6.02
CA ALA A 2 12.54 -21.19 4.63
C ALA A 2 13.80 -21.01 3.77
N ALA A 3 13.96 -21.82 2.73
CA ALA A 3 15.00 -21.62 1.74
C ALA A 3 14.71 -20.28 1.04
N THR A 4 15.54 -19.27 1.29
CA THR A 4 15.60 -18.07 0.47
C THR A 4 15.94 -18.51 -0.95
N ALA A 5 15.01 -18.31 -1.88
CA ALA A 5 15.22 -18.57 -3.29
C ALA A 5 16.44 -17.75 -3.76
N SER A 6 17.48 -18.44 -4.23
CA SER A 6 18.66 -17.84 -4.85
C SER A 6 18.26 -17.35 -6.24
N ALA A 7 18.19 -16.04 -6.46
CA ALA A 7 18.03 -15.52 -7.82
C ALA A 7 19.41 -15.39 -8.45
N THR A 8 19.97 -16.52 -8.84
CA THR A 8 21.15 -16.56 -9.71
C THR A 8 20.67 -16.47 -11.15
N VAL A 9 21.09 -15.45 -11.90
CA VAL A 9 20.72 -15.34 -13.31
C VAL A 9 21.51 -16.36 -14.12
N THR A 10 20.79 -17.13 -14.95
CA THR A 10 21.38 -18.15 -15.81
C THR A 10 21.11 -17.80 -17.26
N GLU A 11 22.17 -17.59 -18.02
CA GLU A 11 22.11 -17.36 -19.45
C GLU A 11 21.55 -18.59 -20.21
N PRO A 12 21.03 -18.41 -21.43
CA PRO A 12 20.63 -19.52 -22.30
C PRO A 12 21.70 -20.60 -22.51
N SER A 13 22.99 -20.25 -22.41
CA SER A 13 24.12 -21.19 -22.49
C SER A 13 24.31 -22.06 -21.24
N ASN A 14 23.50 -21.89 -20.21
CA ASN A 14 23.68 -22.41 -18.84
C ASN A 14 24.84 -21.76 -18.06
N GLN A 15 25.40 -20.65 -18.57
CA GLN A 15 26.34 -19.85 -17.79
C GLN A 15 25.60 -19.10 -16.70
N VAL A 16 26.09 -19.22 -15.48
CA VAL A 16 25.61 -18.42 -14.34
C VAL A 16 26.33 -17.08 -14.34
N VAL A 17 25.57 -15.99 -14.26
CA VAL A 17 26.06 -14.61 -14.21
C VAL A 17 25.47 -13.86 -13.00
N PRO A 18 26.15 -12.83 -12.48
CA PRO A 18 27.46 -12.32 -12.92
C PRO A 18 28.63 -13.18 -12.40
N ILE A 19 29.73 -13.15 -13.16
CA ILE A 19 31.02 -13.76 -12.83
C ILE A 19 32.06 -12.67 -12.58
N ALA A 20 33.17 -13.01 -11.92
CA ALA A 20 34.21 -12.02 -11.68
C ALA A 20 35.12 -11.94 -12.91
N SER A 21 35.44 -10.73 -13.37
CA SER A 21 36.41 -10.50 -14.45
C SER A 21 37.77 -10.03 -13.91
N GLY A 22 38.66 -9.65 -14.84
CA GLY A 22 39.95 -9.04 -14.54
C GLY A 22 39.87 -7.53 -14.26
N ASP A 23 38.68 -6.95 -14.26
CA ASP A 23 38.50 -5.51 -14.20
C ASP A 23 38.85 -4.90 -12.84
N PRO A 24 39.33 -3.65 -12.85
CA PRO A 24 39.78 -2.97 -11.63
C PRO A 24 38.66 -2.72 -10.63
N VAL A 25 37.40 -2.61 -11.06
CA VAL A 25 36.24 -2.35 -10.18
C VAL A 25 35.09 -3.29 -10.53
N GLN A 26 34.91 -4.32 -9.71
CA GLN A 26 33.82 -5.29 -9.82
C GLN A 26 32.55 -4.76 -9.12
N LEU A 27 31.36 -5.28 -9.51
CA LEU A 27 30.07 -4.89 -8.91
C LEU A 27 30.04 -5.00 -7.38
N ASN A 28 30.64 -6.06 -6.82
CA ASN A 28 30.69 -6.26 -5.36
C ASN A 28 31.49 -5.16 -4.65
N GLN A 29 32.58 -4.70 -5.26
CA GLN A 29 33.40 -3.61 -4.72
C GLN A 29 32.64 -2.29 -4.81
N TYR A 30 31.95 -2.05 -5.92
CA TYR A 30 31.11 -0.87 -6.08
C TYR A 30 30.00 -0.83 -5.03
N PHE A 31 29.17 -1.88 -4.90
CA PHE A 31 28.09 -1.93 -3.90
C PHE A 31 28.60 -1.74 -2.47
N ALA A 32 29.71 -2.39 -2.11
CA ALA A 32 30.34 -2.19 -0.81
C ALA A 32 30.81 -0.73 -0.61
N SER A 33 31.34 -0.08 -1.65
CA SER A 33 31.83 1.30 -1.57
C SER A 33 30.73 2.33 -1.32
N VAL A 34 29.49 2.05 -1.78
CA VAL A 34 28.31 2.89 -1.56
C VAL A 34 27.44 2.42 -0.39
N GLY A 35 27.90 1.41 0.37
CA GLY A 35 27.22 0.88 1.54
C GLY A 35 25.94 0.10 1.23
N GLU A 36 25.79 -0.40 0.00
CA GLU A 36 24.65 -1.23 -0.40
C GLU A 36 24.84 -2.67 0.12
N ALA A 37 23.85 -3.17 0.85
CA ALA A 37 23.82 -4.56 1.33
C ALA A 37 23.31 -5.53 0.25
N ILE A 38 23.90 -5.46 -0.95
CA ILE A 38 23.53 -6.28 -2.12
C ILE A 38 24.55 -7.41 -2.28
N ASP A 39 24.06 -8.65 -2.37
CA ASP A 39 24.88 -9.76 -2.87
C ASP A 39 24.80 -9.75 -4.40
N TRP A 40 25.84 -9.23 -5.05
CA TRP A 40 25.88 -9.08 -6.51
C TRP A 40 25.63 -10.36 -7.32
N LYS A 41 25.81 -11.55 -6.74
CA LYS A 41 25.51 -12.83 -7.41
C LYS A 41 24.11 -13.35 -7.15
N VAL A 42 23.63 -13.21 -5.92
CA VAL A 42 22.39 -13.83 -5.45
C VAL A 42 21.19 -12.91 -5.63
N ASP A 43 21.41 -11.60 -5.64
CA ASP A 43 20.37 -10.57 -5.79
C ASP A 43 20.16 -10.14 -7.24
N ALA A 44 20.90 -10.72 -8.19
CA ALA A 44 20.82 -10.40 -9.60
C ALA A 44 19.47 -10.85 -10.20
N ALA A 45 18.89 -10.03 -11.06
CA ALA A 45 17.73 -10.43 -11.86
C ALA A 45 17.74 -9.79 -13.25
N SER A 46 16.81 -10.22 -14.10
CA SER A 46 16.60 -9.64 -15.43
C SER A 46 15.42 -8.66 -15.48
N GLY A 47 14.86 -8.29 -14.32
CA GLY A 47 13.77 -7.32 -14.19
C GLY A 47 13.79 -6.56 -12.85
N PRO A 48 12.96 -5.51 -12.69
CA PRO A 48 12.07 -4.94 -13.70
C PRO A 48 12.83 -4.31 -14.87
N ASN A 49 12.27 -4.44 -16.07
CA ASN A 49 12.89 -4.00 -17.33
C ASN A 49 12.22 -2.78 -17.97
N ALA A 50 11.13 -2.29 -17.36
CA ALA A 50 10.35 -1.15 -17.80
C ALA A 50 9.96 -0.28 -16.60
N PHE A 51 9.96 1.04 -16.81
CA PHE A 51 9.87 2.06 -15.77
C PHE A 51 8.90 3.16 -16.18
N SER A 52 8.15 3.74 -15.24
CA SER A 52 7.24 4.86 -15.51
C SER A 52 7.96 6.21 -15.35
N PRO A 53 8.11 7.05 -16.41
CA PRO A 53 8.58 8.43 -16.29
C PRO A 53 7.56 9.37 -15.62
N LEU A 54 6.29 8.96 -15.54
CA LEU A 54 5.19 9.81 -15.11
C LEU A 54 5.32 10.24 -13.64
N CYS A 55 5.78 9.34 -12.76
CA CYS A 55 6.03 9.61 -11.34
C CYS A 55 7.16 10.62 -11.07
N GLY A 56 8.01 10.90 -12.08
CA GLY A 56 9.27 11.59 -11.85
C GLY A 56 10.24 10.68 -11.10
N PHE A 57 11.10 9.98 -11.84
CA PHE A 57 12.24 9.28 -11.27
C PHE A 57 13.52 10.09 -11.47
N ASP A 58 14.53 9.83 -10.67
CA ASP A 58 15.89 10.33 -10.87
C ASP A 58 16.80 9.16 -11.24
N ALA A 59 17.66 9.39 -12.22
CA ALA A 59 18.64 8.41 -12.67
C ALA A 59 20.04 9.00 -12.66
N LYS A 60 21.02 8.15 -12.37
CA LYS A 60 22.42 8.53 -12.29
C LYS A 60 23.30 7.41 -12.85
N PHE A 61 24.27 7.79 -13.67
CA PHE A 61 25.36 6.92 -14.10
C PHE A 61 26.37 6.79 -12.96
N VAL A 62 26.65 5.58 -12.49
CA VAL A 62 27.35 5.36 -11.22
C VAL A 62 28.62 4.53 -11.29
N LEU A 63 28.76 3.67 -12.30
CA LEU A 63 29.98 2.89 -12.52
C LEU A 63 30.22 2.74 -14.01
N HIS A 64 31.49 2.81 -14.40
CA HIS A 64 31.96 2.53 -15.74
C HIS A 64 33.19 1.62 -15.64
N GLY A 65 33.08 0.38 -16.08
CA GLY A 65 34.18 -0.58 -16.18
C GLY A 65 34.58 -0.91 -17.62
N ALA A 66 33.71 -0.58 -18.58
CA ALA A 66 33.87 -0.92 -19.99
C ALA A 66 35.07 -0.27 -20.67
N ALA A 67 35.57 -0.92 -21.72
CA ALA A 67 36.53 -0.32 -22.65
C ALA A 67 35.84 0.61 -23.67
N CYS A 68 34.55 0.41 -23.92
CA CYS A 68 33.77 1.20 -24.87
C CYS A 68 32.94 2.27 -24.16
N ALA A 69 33.01 3.49 -24.66
CA ALA A 69 32.09 4.54 -24.27
C ALA A 69 30.84 4.47 -25.15
N LEU A 70 29.73 3.94 -24.62
CA LEU A 70 28.47 3.76 -25.33
C LEU A 70 27.42 4.81 -24.91
N HIS A 71 26.43 5.04 -25.77
CA HIS A 71 25.31 5.91 -25.42
C HIS A 71 24.30 5.16 -24.55
N PHE A 72 23.77 5.82 -23.52
CA PHE A 72 22.59 5.35 -22.82
C PHE A 72 21.35 6.01 -23.44
N ALA A 73 20.38 5.20 -23.82
CA ALA A 73 19.14 5.64 -24.44
C ALA A 73 17.91 5.10 -23.70
N TRP A 74 16.77 5.76 -23.87
CA TRP A 74 15.47 5.22 -23.49
C TRP A 74 14.65 4.88 -24.75
N TYR A 75 13.68 3.98 -24.61
CA TYR A 75 12.72 3.64 -25.66
C TYR A 75 11.33 3.42 -25.05
N ASN A 76 10.27 3.64 -25.85
CA ASN A 76 8.90 3.36 -25.42
C ASN A 76 8.67 1.84 -25.35
N GLU A 77 8.29 1.31 -24.18
CA GLU A 77 8.01 -0.12 -24.02
C GLU A 77 6.60 -0.44 -24.54
N THR A 78 6.52 -0.86 -25.81
CA THR A 78 5.25 -1.12 -26.52
C THR A 78 4.93 -2.61 -26.66
N GLY A 79 5.72 -3.50 -26.04
CA GLY A 79 5.57 -4.95 -26.23
C GLY A 79 6.03 -5.44 -27.61
N SER A 80 6.86 -4.67 -28.30
CA SER A 80 7.51 -5.04 -29.56
C SER A 80 8.95 -4.53 -29.57
N PRO A 81 9.88 -5.17 -30.30
CA PRO A 81 11.28 -4.75 -30.32
C PRO A 81 11.42 -3.32 -30.86
N PRO A 82 12.17 -2.44 -30.17
CA PRO A 82 12.44 -1.08 -30.67
C PRO A 82 13.34 -1.13 -31.90
N SER A 83 13.11 -0.24 -32.87
CA SER A 83 14.05 0.02 -33.96
C SER A 83 15.16 0.97 -33.53
N SER A 84 16.23 1.09 -34.31
CA SER A 84 17.32 2.03 -34.00
C SER A 84 16.88 3.50 -33.95
N THR A 85 15.79 3.86 -34.64
CA THR A 85 15.21 5.21 -34.57
C THR A 85 14.30 5.43 -33.37
N ASP A 86 13.93 4.37 -32.65
CA ASP A 86 13.14 4.44 -31.41
C ASP A 86 14.03 4.59 -30.15
N LEU A 87 15.36 4.65 -30.33
CA LEU A 87 16.34 4.83 -29.25
C LEU A 87 16.69 6.30 -29.09
N HIS A 88 16.26 6.88 -27.98
CA HIS A 88 16.45 8.28 -27.66
C HIS A 88 17.57 8.44 -26.65
N VAL A 89 18.74 8.90 -27.11
CA VAL A 89 19.93 9.08 -26.28
C VAL A 89 19.66 10.10 -25.17
N ILE A 90 19.92 9.69 -23.92
CA ILE A 90 19.72 10.53 -22.73
C ILE A 90 21.03 10.76 -21.96
N ILE A 91 21.97 9.82 -22.01
CA ILE A 91 23.36 10.05 -21.59
C ILE A 91 24.27 9.77 -22.79
N PRO A 92 24.93 10.78 -23.36
CA PRO A 92 25.84 10.59 -24.48
C PRO A 92 27.06 9.73 -24.12
N ALA A 93 27.58 8.99 -25.11
CA ALA A 93 28.85 8.28 -25.00
C ALA A 93 29.97 9.20 -24.48
N GLY A 94 30.74 8.71 -23.51
CA GLY A 94 31.87 9.43 -22.90
C GLY A 94 31.46 10.43 -21.80
N SER A 95 30.18 10.45 -21.41
CA SER A 95 29.73 11.18 -20.23
C SER A 95 30.41 10.67 -18.97
N ALA A 96 30.70 11.57 -18.01
CA ALA A 96 31.38 11.20 -16.78
C ALA A 96 30.45 10.42 -15.84
N VAL A 97 31.02 9.48 -15.08
CA VAL A 97 30.36 8.89 -13.90
C VAL A 97 29.87 10.02 -13.00
N GLY A 98 28.61 9.95 -12.58
CA GLY A 98 27.91 10.98 -11.85
C GLY A 98 26.93 11.79 -12.69
N THR A 99 26.91 11.62 -14.02
CA THR A 99 25.91 12.24 -14.90
C THR A 99 24.51 11.79 -14.52
N THR A 100 23.56 12.73 -14.45
CA THR A 100 22.18 12.50 -14.01
C THR A 100 21.18 12.90 -15.09
N PHE A 101 20.02 12.25 -15.09
CA PHE A 101 18.82 12.69 -15.80
C PHE A 101 17.60 12.32 -14.95
N SER A 102 16.44 12.82 -15.35
CA SER A 102 15.17 12.59 -14.68
C SER A 102 14.12 12.03 -15.63
N GLY A 103 13.06 11.42 -15.09
CA GLY A 103 11.86 11.07 -15.84
C GLY A 103 11.19 12.28 -16.49
N THR A 104 11.41 13.49 -15.96
CA THR A 104 10.93 14.74 -16.58
C THR A 104 11.60 15.01 -17.92
N ASP A 105 12.87 14.66 -18.08
CA ASP A 105 13.58 14.81 -19.35
C ASP A 105 12.95 13.92 -20.42
N ILE A 106 12.57 12.68 -20.08
CA ILE A 106 11.82 11.77 -20.96
C ILE A 106 10.42 12.28 -21.24
N LYS A 107 9.67 12.72 -20.22
CA LYS A 107 8.31 13.27 -20.37
C LYS A 107 8.25 14.47 -21.31
N SER A 108 9.30 15.27 -21.30
CA SER A 108 9.40 16.48 -22.11
C SER A 108 9.82 16.19 -23.55
N ASP A 109 10.28 14.98 -23.84
CA ASP A 109 10.66 14.57 -25.19
C ASP A 109 9.40 14.30 -26.04
N PRO A 110 9.26 14.93 -27.23
CA PRO A 110 8.13 14.71 -28.13
C PRO A 110 7.92 13.26 -28.58
N ALA A 111 8.94 12.40 -28.48
CA ALA A 111 8.84 10.99 -28.83
C ALA A 111 8.21 10.13 -27.73
N TYR A 112 7.99 10.67 -26.53
CA TYR A 112 7.38 9.92 -25.43
C TYR A 112 5.89 9.68 -25.68
N LYS A 113 5.46 8.41 -25.57
CA LYS A 113 4.09 7.97 -25.89
C LYS A 113 3.18 7.84 -24.67
N GLY A 114 3.60 8.34 -23.50
CA GLY A 114 2.78 8.32 -22.27
C GLY A 114 2.74 6.98 -21.51
N GLY A 115 3.55 6.00 -21.93
CA GLY A 115 3.60 4.67 -21.33
C GLY A 115 4.85 4.43 -20.48
N LEU A 116 5.16 3.14 -20.24
CA LEU A 116 6.44 2.74 -19.65
C LEU A 116 7.57 2.90 -20.67
N VAL A 117 8.79 3.07 -20.17
CA VAL A 117 10.01 3.10 -20.97
C VAL A 117 10.97 2.01 -20.51
N GLY A 118 11.71 1.44 -21.44
CA GLY A 118 12.91 0.68 -21.14
C GLY A 118 14.17 1.50 -21.44
N PHE A 119 15.32 0.95 -21.09
CA PHE A 119 16.62 1.57 -21.34
C PHE A 119 17.50 0.67 -22.22
N ALA A 120 18.42 1.27 -22.94
CA ALA A 120 19.36 0.56 -23.78
C ALA A 120 20.74 1.19 -23.74
N LEU A 121 21.77 0.33 -23.76
CA LEU A 121 23.14 0.71 -24.07
C LEU A 121 23.33 0.54 -25.58
N VAL A 122 23.49 1.66 -26.30
CA VAL A 122 23.48 1.69 -27.76
C VAL A 122 24.86 1.37 -28.30
N GLY A 123 24.97 0.24 -29.01
CA GLY A 123 26.19 -0.21 -29.65
C GLY A 123 26.74 0.77 -30.69
N SER A 124 28.06 0.83 -30.80
CA SER A 124 28.77 1.71 -31.72
C SER A 124 29.35 0.93 -32.90
N PRO A 125 28.98 1.26 -34.16
CA PRO A 125 29.54 0.59 -35.34
C PRO A 125 31.03 0.89 -35.57
N THR A 126 31.59 1.84 -34.81
CA THR A 126 32.99 2.27 -34.92
C THR A 126 33.90 1.70 -33.82
N GLN A 127 33.32 0.99 -32.85
CA GLN A 127 34.03 0.36 -31.74
C GLN A 127 33.82 -1.16 -31.79
N GLN A 128 34.52 -1.90 -30.92
CA GLN A 128 34.33 -3.35 -30.78
C GLN A 128 32.95 -3.71 -30.21
N CYS A 129 32.33 -2.79 -29.47
CA CYS A 129 31.04 -2.94 -28.81
C CYS A 129 29.91 -2.51 -29.75
N THR A 130 29.64 -3.33 -30.78
CA THR A 130 28.71 -3.00 -31.87
C THR A 130 27.25 -3.32 -31.56
N GLU A 131 26.99 -4.16 -30.56
CA GLU A 131 25.65 -4.64 -30.23
C GLU A 131 24.92 -3.67 -29.30
N THR A 132 23.60 -3.53 -29.48
CA THR A 132 22.77 -2.76 -28.55
C THR A 132 22.18 -3.71 -27.51
N HIS A 133 22.33 -3.34 -26.23
CA HIS A 133 21.90 -4.11 -25.09
C HIS A 133 20.70 -3.45 -24.43
N TYR A 134 19.63 -4.20 -24.19
CA TYR A 134 18.37 -3.69 -23.67
C TYR A 134 18.16 -4.12 -22.21
N SER A 135 17.53 -3.23 -21.43
CA SER A 135 17.03 -3.56 -20.09
C SER A 135 15.99 -4.67 -20.15
N ASN A 136 15.19 -4.73 -21.24
CA ASN A 136 14.29 -5.83 -21.51
C ASN A 136 14.99 -6.90 -22.35
N PRO A 137 15.32 -8.07 -21.77
CA PRO A 137 16.06 -9.09 -22.49
C PRO A 137 15.30 -9.64 -23.70
N ALA A 138 13.98 -9.51 -23.77
CA ALA A 138 13.20 -9.93 -24.94
C ALA A 138 13.66 -9.27 -26.25
N TRP A 139 14.30 -8.10 -26.17
CA TRP A 139 14.80 -7.33 -27.31
C TRP A 139 16.26 -7.60 -27.65
N ASN A 140 16.96 -8.37 -26.81
CA ASN A 140 18.34 -8.77 -27.07
C ASN A 140 18.42 -9.88 -28.13
N ARG A 141 19.63 -10.10 -28.64
CA ARG A 141 19.91 -11.19 -29.58
C ARG A 141 19.50 -12.53 -28.97
N VAL A 142 18.84 -13.36 -29.78
CA VAL A 142 18.46 -14.73 -29.41
C VAL A 142 19.64 -15.69 -29.58
N CYS A 143 19.95 -16.47 -28.53
CA CYS A 143 20.83 -17.62 -28.65
C CYS A 143 20.10 -18.77 -29.34
N SER A 144 20.11 -18.79 -30.68
CA SER A 144 19.44 -19.81 -31.47
C SER A 144 20.03 -21.21 -31.33
N GLY A 145 21.28 -21.32 -30.89
CA GLY A 145 21.97 -22.60 -30.67
C GLY A 145 22.07 -23.03 -29.20
N CYS A 146 21.41 -22.31 -28.29
CA CYS A 146 21.34 -22.67 -26.87
C CYS A 146 20.13 -23.57 -26.56
N ASN A 147 20.13 -24.16 -25.36
CA ASN A 147 18.98 -24.86 -24.81
C ASN A 147 18.75 -24.39 -23.36
N PRO A 148 17.70 -23.59 -23.08
CA PRO A 148 16.63 -23.19 -24.01
C PRO A 148 17.10 -22.21 -25.09
N VAL A 149 16.38 -22.17 -26.22
CA VAL A 149 16.51 -21.07 -27.20
C VAL A 149 15.83 -19.85 -26.59
N ALA A 150 16.62 -18.87 -26.18
CA ALA A 150 16.15 -17.67 -25.52
C ALA A 150 17.07 -16.48 -25.82
N PRO A 151 16.59 -15.23 -25.66
CA PRO A 151 17.42 -14.04 -25.67
C PRO A 151 18.51 -14.06 -24.58
N TRP A 152 19.67 -13.47 -24.87
CA TRP A 152 20.70 -13.24 -23.86
C TRP A 152 20.26 -12.18 -22.84
N ILE A 153 20.70 -12.33 -21.59
CA ILE A 153 20.47 -11.35 -20.55
C ILE A 153 21.72 -10.46 -20.47
N THR A 154 21.65 -9.29 -21.08
CA THR A 154 22.81 -8.36 -21.15
C THR A 154 22.67 -7.18 -20.19
N THR A 155 21.67 -7.26 -19.30
CA THR A 155 21.44 -6.29 -18.23
C THR A 155 21.01 -7.05 -16.98
N LEU A 156 21.73 -6.84 -15.88
CA LEU A 156 21.33 -7.28 -14.55
C LEU A 156 20.72 -6.12 -13.77
N ILE A 157 19.67 -6.44 -13.02
CA ILE A 157 18.89 -5.49 -12.26
C ILE A 157 19.00 -5.84 -10.78
N TYR A 158 19.33 -4.84 -9.95
CA TYR A 158 19.45 -5.00 -8.50
C TYR A 158 18.57 -4.00 -7.77
N PRO A 159 17.60 -4.43 -6.94
CA PRO A 159 16.88 -3.51 -6.07
C PRO A 159 17.85 -2.93 -5.02
N SER A 160 17.86 -1.60 -4.88
CA SER A 160 18.63 -0.93 -3.83
C SER A 160 18.11 -1.34 -2.45
N ARG A 161 19.02 -1.49 -1.49
CA ARG A 161 18.70 -1.72 -0.07
C ARG A 161 18.64 -0.41 0.71
N ASN A 162 19.27 0.64 0.18
CA ASN A 162 19.40 1.94 0.82
C ASN A 162 18.39 2.98 0.33
N VAL A 163 17.91 2.85 -0.91
CA VAL A 163 17.00 3.80 -1.54
C VAL A 163 15.69 3.06 -1.90
N PRO A 164 14.56 3.40 -1.26
CA PRO A 164 13.26 2.83 -1.61
C PRO A 164 12.94 3.06 -3.09
N ASN A 165 12.37 2.04 -3.74
CA ASN A 165 11.95 2.10 -5.15
C ASN A 165 13.08 2.53 -6.11
N ALA A 166 14.30 2.07 -5.83
CA ALA A 166 15.43 2.26 -6.71
C ALA A 166 16.04 0.94 -7.18
N PHE A 167 16.55 0.95 -8.41
CA PHE A 167 17.17 -0.19 -9.06
C PHE A 167 18.49 0.23 -9.69
N TYR A 168 19.51 -0.60 -9.51
CA TYR A 168 20.70 -0.56 -10.36
C TYR A 168 20.43 -1.36 -11.63
N LEU A 169 20.74 -0.76 -12.78
CA LEU A 169 20.79 -1.40 -14.08
C LEU A 169 22.27 -1.53 -14.44
N ALA A 170 22.77 -2.74 -14.40
CA ALA A 170 24.16 -3.11 -14.64
C ALA A 170 24.21 -3.77 -16.03
N PHE A 171 24.76 -3.07 -17.02
CA PHE A 171 24.82 -3.54 -18.39
C PHE A 171 26.13 -4.26 -18.67
N GLU A 172 26.10 -5.08 -19.72
CA GLU A 172 27.32 -5.48 -20.42
C GLU A 172 27.48 -4.70 -21.74
N ASP A 173 28.71 -4.58 -22.26
CA ASP A 173 29.03 -3.81 -23.48
C ASP A 173 29.40 -4.67 -24.72
N GLY A 174 29.87 -5.89 -24.50
CA GLY A 174 30.36 -6.80 -25.53
C GLY A 174 29.29 -7.51 -26.38
N PRO A 175 29.61 -7.85 -27.65
CA PRO A 175 28.69 -8.53 -28.53
C PRO A 175 28.39 -9.96 -28.07
N THR A 176 27.17 -10.42 -28.28
CA THR A 176 26.75 -11.80 -28.00
C THR A 176 26.72 -12.65 -29.28
N GLY A 177 26.80 -13.98 -29.15
CA GLY A 177 26.82 -14.92 -30.27
C GLY A 177 25.49 -15.66 -30.48
N ALA A 178 25.38 -16.44 -31.56
CA ALA A 178 24.24 -17.35 -31.75
C ALA A 178 24.29 -18.59 -30.84
N THR A 179 25.46 -18.88 -30.23
CA THR A 179 25.75 -20.08 -29.43
C THR A 179 26.55 -19.80 -28.16
N SER A 180 27.05 -18.58 -27.98
CA SER A 180 27.98 -18.23 -26.90
C SER A 180 27.75 -16.81 -26.40
N PHE A 181 27.85 -16.64 -25.09
CA PHE A 181 27.93 -15.35 -24.43
C PHE A 181 29.38 -14.87 -24.57
N ASN A 182 29.68 -14.10 -25.62
CA ASN A 182 31.05 -13.64 -25.91
C ASN A 182 31.42 -12.38 -25.12
N ASN A 183 30.82 -12.23 -23.95
CA ASN A 183 31.02 -11.13 -23.04
C ASN A 183 31.69 -11.65 -21.77
N ASP A 184 32.31 -10.78 -20.99
CA ASP A 184 33.07 -11.21 -19.82
C ASP A 184 32.19 -11.52 -18.60
N GLY A 185 30.93 -11.10 -18.62
CA GLY A 185 29.87 -11.58 -17.73
C GLY A 185 29.90 -10.98 -16.33
N ASP A 186 30.58 -9.87 -16.10
CA ASP A 186 30.67 -9.23 -14.79
C ASP A 186 29.72 -8.04 -14.54
N PHE A 187 29.07 -7.56 -15.61
CA PHE A 187 28.05 -6.52 -15.68
C PHE A 187 28.49 -5.19 -15.04
N ASN A 188 29.79 -4.95 -14.92
CA ASN A 188 30.31 -3.72 -14.33
C ASN A 188 30.46 -2.59 -15.37
N ASP A 189 30.23 -2.90 -16.66
CA ASP A 189 30.62 -2.10 -17.82
C ASP A 189 30.03 -0.69 -17.78
N ASP A 190 28.71 -0.61 -17.64
CA ASP A 190 27.97 0.62 -17.42
C ASP A 190 26.83 0.36 -16.43
N VAL A 191 26.92 0.98 -15.25
CA VAL A 191 25.90 0.82 -14.20
C VAL A 191 25.20 2.14 -13.95
N TYR A 192 23.88 2.10 -13.94
CA TYR A 192 23.01 3.23 -13.65
C TYR A 192 22.14 2.90 -12.45
N ILE A 193 21.95 3.84 -11.53
CA ILE A 193 20.87 3.75 -10.53
C ILE A 193 19.70 4.58 -11.00
N VAL A 194 18.50 4.02 -10.95
CA VAL A 194 17.24 4.70 -11.23
C VAL A 194 16.38 4.61 -9.97
N SER A 195 15.93 5.75 -9.44
CA SER A 195 15.27 5.88 -8.14
C SER A 195 13.95 6.63 -8.25
N GLY A 196 12.96 6.28 -7.41
CA GLY A 196 11.61 6.82 -7.54
C GLY A 196 10.81 6.18 -8.68
N VAL A 197 11.22 4.98 -9.12
CA VAL A 197 10.55 4.25 -10.19
C VAL A 197 9.46 3.32 -9.68
N THR A 198 8.31 3.39 -10.35
CA THR A 198 7.25 2.39 -10.24
C THR A 198 7.37 1.42 -11.41
N CYS A 199 7.44 0.12 -11.12
CA CYS A 199 7.47 -0.96 -12.12
C CYS A 199 6.05 -1.49 -12.43
N VAL A 200 5.93 -2.36 -13.43
CA VAL A 200 4.66 -3.04 -13.76
C VAL A 200 4.09 -3.75 -12.53
N GLY A 201 2.89 -3.35 -12.11
CA GLY A 201 2.18 -3.91 -10.96
C GLY A 201 2.66 -3.41 -9.60
N GLY A 202 3.65 -2.50 -9.55
CA GLY A 202 4.13 -1.87 -8.32
C GLY A 202 3.25 -0.71 -7.86
N GLY A 203 3.29 -0.41 -6.56
CA GLY A 203 2.52 0.65 -5.93
C GLY A 203 1.02 0.44 -6.02
N GLN A 204 0.52 -0.80 -6.05
CA GLN A 204 -0.90 -1.16 -6.00
C GLN A 204 -1.25 -1.67 -4.60
N ALA A 205 -2.48 -1.46 -4.13
CA ALA A 205 -2.93 -2.05 -2.88
C ALA A 205 -2.91 -3.59 -2.97
N CYS A 206 -2.49 -4.24 -1.89
CA CYS A 206 -2.44 -5.69 -1.80
C CYS A 206 -2.64 -6.15 -0.35
N ASP A 207 -3.05 -7.41 -0.21
CA ASP A 207 -3.12 -8.10 1.08
C ASP A 207 -1.77 -8.82 1.34
N THR A 208 -1.15 -8.53 2.48
CA THR A 208 0.12 -9.13 2.88
C THR A 208 -0.04 -10.53 3.47
N GLY A 209 -1.27 -10.94 3.80
CA GLY A 209 -1.59 -12.16 4.54
C GLY A 209 -1.22 -12.12 6.02
N LYS A 210 -0.79 -10.96 6.54
CA LYS A 210 -0.54 -10.75 7.98
C LYS A 210 -1.81 -10.28 8.69
N PRO A 211 -1.95 -10.54 10.00
CA PRO A 211 -3.08 -10.01 10.76
C PRO A 211 -2.90 -8.52 11.07
N GLY A 212 -3.95 -7.94 11.67
CA GLY A 212 -3.91 -6.60 12.23
C GLY A 212 -3.63 -5.48 11.22
N ILE A 213 -2.97 -4.44 11.71
CA ILE A 213 -2.62 -3.26 10.90
C ILE A 213 -1.64 -3.59 9.75
N CYS A 214 -1.01 -4.78 9.80
CA CYS A 214 -0.07 -5.23 8.78
C CYS A 214 -0.74 -5.87 7.56
N ALA A 215 -2.04 -6.18 7.61
CA ALA A 215 -2.76 -6.84 6.51
C ALA A 215 -2.71 -6.01 5.21
N SER A 216 -2.98 -4.71 5.32
CA SER A 216 -2.92 -3.78 4.18
C SER A 216 -1.47 -3.48 3.79
N GLY A 217 -1.16 -3.70 2.52
CA GLY A 217 0.14 -3.39 1.94
C GLY A 217 0.04 -2.73 0.58
N PHE A 218 1.21 -2.42 0.03
CA PHE A 218 1.35 -2.08 -1.37
C PHE A 218 2.36 -3.02 -2.05
N THR A 219 2.16 -3.26 -3.33
CA THR A 219 3.07 -4.06 -4.13
C THR A 219 4.38 -3.31 -4.31
N GLN A 220 5.44 -3.77 -3.67
CA GLN A 220 6.78 -3.26 -3.91
C GLN A 220 7.41 -4.01 -5.07
N CYS A 221 8.04 -3.26 -5.97
CA CYS A 221 8.84 -3.82 -7.04
C CYS A 221 10.03 -4.59 -6.48
N THR A 222 10.19 -5.81 -6.98
CA THR A 222 11.31 -6.69 -6.70
C THR A 222 11.97 -7.09 -8.00
N ALA A 223 13.13 -7.73 -7.88
CA ALA A 223 13.89 -8.25 -9.01
C ALA A 223 13.08 -9.24 -9.89
N ASN A 224 12.06 -9.91 -9.33
CA ASN A 224 11.29 -10.97 -10.00
C ASN A 224 9.79 -10.63 -10.17
N GLY A 225 9.43 -9.36 -10.15
CA GLY A 225 8.03 -8.91 -10.20
C GLY A 225 7.68 -8.08 -8.97
N THR A 226 6.53 -8.32 -8.35
CA THR A 226 6.09 -7.53 -7.20
C THR A 226 5.85 -8.38 -5.96
N THR A 227 6.14 -7.82 -4.79
CA THR A 227 5.87 -8.43 -3.49
C THR A 227 4.99 -7.51 -2.67
N CYS A 228 4.01 -8.05 -1.94
CA CYS A 228 3.21 -7.21 -1.06
C CYS A 228 3.99 -6.85 0.20
N LYS A 229 4.21 -5.55 0.43
CA LYS A 229 4.84 -5.04 1.65
C LYS A 229 3.80 -4.38 2.53
N PRO A 230 3.77 -4.67 3.85
CA PRO A 230 2.93 -3.95 4.79
C PRO A 230 3.14 -2.44 4.68
N SER A 231 2.02 -1.71 4.64
CA SER A 231 2.02 -0.24 4.65
C SER A 231 2.49 0.32 5.99
N THR A 232 2.25 -0.43 7.07
CA THR A 232 2.64 -0.08 8.43
C THR A 232 3.42 -1.25 9.04
N ALA A 233 4.51 -0.93 9.75
CA ALA A 233 5.23 -1.92 10.55
C ALA A 233 4.51 -2.12 11.89
N GLY A 234 4.53 -3.34 12.41
CA GLY A 234 3.98 -3.62 13.73
C GLY A 234 4.65 -2.76 14.81
N THR A 235 3.85 -2.24 15.74
CA THR A 235 4.29 -1.46 16.90
C THR A 235 3.83 -2.13 18.20
N ALA A 236 4.19 -1.60 19.36
CA ALA A 236 3.70 -2.14 20.62
C ALA A 236 2.19 -1.89 20.76
N GLU A 237 1.48 -2.87 21.34
CA GLU A 237 0.05 -2.80 21.59
C GLU A 237 -0.37 -1.57 22.39
N LYS A 238 -1.53 -1.05 22.04
CA LYS A 238 -2.28 -0.05 22.79
C LYS A 238 -3.70 -0.55 22.89
N CYS A 239 -4.38 -0.23 23.98
CA CYS A 239 -5.82 -0.49 24.09
C CYS A 239 -6.59 0.43 23.12
N ASN A 240 -6.72 0.01 21.86
CA ASN A 240 -7.34 0.75 20.77
C ASN A 240 -8.19 -0.16 19.85
N GLY A 241 -8.26 -1.46 20.12
CA GLY A 241 -9.01 -2.44 19.34
C GLY A 241 -8.28 -2.91 18.09
N LEU A 242 -7.03 -2.51 17.87
CA LEU A 242 -6.20 -2.92 16.75
C LEU A 242 -5.15 -3.93 17.22
N ASP A 243 -4.83 -4.88 16.36
CA ASP A 243 -3.63 -5.70 16.49
C ASP A 243 -2.47 -4.86 15.94
N ASP A 244 -1.84 -4.09 16.84
CA ASP A 244 -0.79 -3.10 16.52
C ASP A 244 0.53 -3.80 16.22
N ASN A 245 0.81 -4.95 16.82
CA ASN A 245 2.05 -5.71 16.70
C ASN A 245 2.01 -6.81 15.61
N CYS A 246 0.82 -7.08 15.08
CA CYS A 246 0.53 -8.03 14.00
C CYS A 246 0.82 -9.49 14.37
N ASP A 247 0.57 -9.89 15.62
CA ASP A 247 0.72 -11.26 16.11
C ASP A 247 -0.60 -12.08 16.05
N GLY A 248 -1.71 -11.44 15.68
CA GLY A 248 -3.04 -12.04 15.61
C GLY A 248 -3.88 -11.88 16.89
N GLN A 249 -3.34 -11.23 17.92
CA GLN A 249 -4.06 -10.82 19.12
C GLN A 249 -4.35 -9.33 19.06
N THR A 250 -5.41 -8.91 19.74
CA THR A 250 -5.83 -7.52 19.77
C THR A 250 -5.83 -7.09 21.23
N ASP A 251 -5.16 -5.98 21.51
CA ASP A 251 -5.09 -5.37 22.83
C ASP A 251 -4.57 -6.33 23.94
N GLU A 252 -3.60 -7.20 23.66
CA GLU A 252 -3.07 -8.13 24.66
C GLU A 252 -2.05 -7.50 25.64
N GLY A 253 -2.12 -7.95 26.90
CA GLY A 253 -1.23 -7.50 27.98
C GLY A 253 -1.81 -6.39 28.85
N ASP A 254 -0.95 -5.80 29.68
CA ASP A 254 -1.32 -4.72 30.61
C ASP A 254 -1.24 -3.35 29.91
N LEU A 255 -2.28 -3.02 29.14
CA LEU A 255 -2.32 -1.82 28.29
C LEU A 255 -2.99 -0.61 28.94
N CYS A 256 -3.57 -0.79 30.12
CA CYS A 256 -4.38 0.20 30.82
C CYS A 256 -3.78 0.63 32.17
N PRO A 257 -4.13 1.83 32.68
CA PRO A 257 -3.74 2.26 34.01
C PRO A 257 -4.18 1.29 35.12
N SER A 258 -3.52 1.35 36.28
CA SER A 258 -3.83 0.48 37.42
C SER A 258 -5.32 0.53 37.81
N GLY A 259 -5.92 -0.64 37.98
CA GLY A 259 -7.35 -0.79 38.31
C GLY A 259 -8.26 -0.87 37.08
N GLN A 260 -7.72 -0.78 35.87
CA GLN A 260 -8.46 -0.92 34.62
C GLN A 260 -7.99 -2.12 33.81
N VAL A 261 -8.88 -2.62 32.95
CA VAL A 261 -8.62 -3.67 31.97
C VAL A 261 -9.01 -3.14 30.59
N CYS A 262 -8.33 -3.59 29.55
CA CYS A 262 -8.72 -3.25 28.19
C CYS A 262 -9.93 -4.09 27.78
N ASP A 263 -11.07 -3.45 27.54
CA ASP A 263 -12.26 -4.09 27.01
C ASP A 263 -12.66 -3.36 25.71
N LYS A 264 -12.51 -4.06 24.58
CA LYS A 264 -12.88 -3.58 23.24
C LYS A 264 -12.22 -2.24 22.87
N GLY A 265 -10.90 -2.16 23.02
CA GLY A 265 -10.15 -0.93 22.72
C GLY A 265 -10.42 0.24 23.66
N THR A 266 -11.06 0.01 24.81
CA THR A 266 -11.28 1.03 25.83
C THR A 266 -10.85 0.52 27.20
N CYS A 267 -10.09 1.33 27.94
CA CYS A 267 -9.76 1.01 29.31
C CYS A 267 -10.97 1.24 30.23
N VAL A 268 -11.47 0.16 30.83
CA VAL A 268 -12.63 0.16 31.74
C VAL A 268 -12.24 -0.34 33.12
N GLY A 269 -12.99 0.06 34.15
CA GLY A 269 -12.73 -0.37 35.53
C GLY A 269 -12.81 -1.89 35.69
N SER A 270 -11.82 -2.49 36.36
CA SER A 270 -11.76 -3.93 36.60
C SER A 270 -12.77 -4.36 37.66
N CYS A 271 -13.58 -5.38 37.36
CA CYS A 271 -14.53 -5.94 38.33
C CYS A 271 -13.87 -6.81 39.40
N ALA A 272 -12.59 -7.19 39.22
CA ALA A 272 -11.87 -8.03 40.17
C ALA A 272 -11.63 -7.35 41.52
N SER A 273 -11.60 -6.02 41.54
CA SER A 273 -11.42 -5.21 42.75
C SER A 273 -12.67 -5.18 43.65
N GLY A 274 -13.85 -5.51 43.10
CA GLY A 274 -15.15 -5.33 43.76
C GLY A 274 -15.64 -3.88 43.83
N GLU A 275 -14.82 -2.90 43.40
CA GLU A 275 -15.22 -1.49 43.27
C GLU A 275 -16.20 -1.30 42.11
N PHE A 276 -15.93 -1.99 40.99
CA PHE A 276 -16.78 -1.98 39.80
C PHE A 276 -17.59 -3.27 39.70
N ALA A 277 -18.84 -3.25 40.19
CA ALA A 277 -19.74 -4.38 40.01
C ALA A 277 -20.16 -4.50 38.54
N CYS A 278 -20.23 -5.73 38.03
CA CYS A 278 -20.68 -5.95 36.66
C CYS A 278 -22.15 -5.55 36.48
N PRO A 279 -22.48 -4.79 35.42
CA PRO A 279 -23.84 -4.35 35.19
C PRO A 279 -24.74 -5.51 34.76
N GLY A 280 -26.00 -5.48 35.20
CA GLY A 280 -27.03 -6.44 34.78
C GLY A 280 -26.78 -7.86 35.29
N ASP A 281 -26.90 -8.84 34.40
CA ASP A 281 -26.73 -10.27 34.64
C ASP A 281 -25.31 -10.79 34.36
N LYS A 282 -24.37 -9.89 34.08
CA LYS A 282 -22.97 -10.24 33.82
C LYS A 282 -22.25 -10.67 35.08
N VAL A 283 -21.22 -11.50 34.91
CA VAL A 283 -20.35 -11.97 35.99
C VAL A 283 -18.91 -11.58 35.73
N CYS A 284 -18.16 -11.37 36.81
CA CYS A 284 -16.73 -11.11 36.72
C CYS A 284 -15.98 -12.41 36.43
N ASN A 285 -15.19 -12.44 35.35
CA ASN A 285 -14.28 -13.55 35.07
C ASN A 285 -12.95 -13.39 35.82
N ALA A 286 -12.07 -14.39 35.69
CA ALA A 286 -10.75 -14.38 36.35
C ALA A 286 -9.83 -13.24 35.91
N ASN A 287 -10.05 -12.67 34.72
CA ASN A 287 -9.26 -11.57 34.16
C ASN A 287 -9.83 -10.19 34.53
N GLY A 288 -10.89 -10.13 35.34
CA GLY A 288 -11.50 -8.87 35.78
C GLY A 288 -12.39 -8.21 34.73
N HIS A 289 -12.84 -8.94 33.71
CA HIS A 289 -13.80 -8.49 32.71
C HIS A 289 -15.23 -8.91 33.07
N CYS A 290 -16.20 -8.04 32.78
CA CYS A 290 -17.62 -8.36 32.94
C CYS A 290 -18.17 -9.07 31.71
N VAL A 291 -18.41 -10.38 31.85
CA VAL A 291 -18.80 -11.28 30.76
C VAL A 291 -20.16 -11.94 31.03
N ASP A 292 -20.76 -12.52 29.98
CA ASP A 292 -21.95 -13.40 30.13
C ASP A 292 -21.61 -14.58 31.07
N PRO A 293 -22.53 -15.02 31.95
CA PRO A 293 -22.32 -16.20 32.81
C PRO A 293 -21.82 -17.44 32.07
N ARG A 294 -22.26 -17.64 30.82
CA ARG A 294 -21.84 -18.75 29.95
C ARG A 294 -20.41 -18.61 29.44
N CYS A 295 -19.82 -17.43 29.56
CA CYS A 295 -18.47 -17.09 29.12
C CYS A 295 -17.46 -16.97 30.27
N LYS A 296 -17.90 -17.14 31.53
CA LYS A 296 -17.06 -16.94 32.72
C LYS A 296 -15.77 -17.77 32.69
N ASP A 297 -15.88 -19.03 32.29
CA ASP A 297 -14.77 -20.00 32.28
C ASP A 297 -14.43 -20.44 30.84
N VAL A 298 -14.85 -19.66 29.84
CA VAL A 298 -14.56 -19.94 28.43
C VAL A 298 -13.31 -19.18 28.03
N THR A 299 -12.27 -19.92 27.64
CA THR A 299 -11.08 -19.38 27.01
C THR A 299 -11.22 -19.48 25.50
N CYS A 300 -11.15 -18.34 24.82
CA CYS A 300 -11.13 -18.28 23.37
C CYS A 300 -9.71 -18.16 22.84
N ASP A 301 -9.49 -18.62 21.61
CA ASP A 301 -8.23 -18.37 20.89
C ASP A 301 -8.00 -16.86 20.76
N ALA A 302 -6.73 -16.50 20.56
CA ALA A 302 -6.27 -15.16 20.20
C ALA A 302 -7.23 -14.42 19.26
N GLY A 303 -7.59 -13.17 19.58
CA GLY A 303 -8.45 -12.31 18.76
C GLY A 303 -9.96 -12.61 18.81
N LYS A 304 -10.41 -13.53 19.68
CA LYS A 304 -11.83 -13.89 19.81
C LYS A 304 -12.39 -13.58 21.20
N VAL A 305 -13.64 -13.14 21.23
CA VAL A 305 -14.41 -12.89 22.45
C VAL A 305 -15.52 -13.93 22.57
N CYS A 306 -15.76 -14.44 23.78
CA CYS A 306 -16.90 -15.29 24.02
C CYS A 306 -18.19 -14.46 24.04
N VAL A 307 -19.12 -14.81 23.16
CA VAL A 307 -20.47 -14.24 23.10
C VAL A 307 -21.46 -15.38 23.23
N ALA A 308 -22.31 -15.34 24.27
CA ALA A 308 -23.33 -16.35 24.55
C ALA A 308 -22.80 -17.81 24.65
N GLY A 309 -21.56 -18.00 25.12
CA GLY A 309 -20.90 -19.30 25.24
C GLY A 309 -20.12 -19.76 24.01
N THR A 310 -20.07 -18.93 22.95
CA THR A 310 -19.36 -19.24 21.70
C THR A 310 -18.26 -18.22 21.44
N CYS A 311 -17.06 -18.67 21.11
CA CYS A 311 -15.96 -17.79 20.73
C CYS A 311 -16.16 -17.23 19.32
N LYS A 312 -16.25 -15.92 19.21
CA LYS A 312 -16.36 -15.19 17.94
C LYS A 312 -15.31 -14.09 17.86
N GLY A 313 -14.64 -13.98 16.73
CA GLY A 313 -13.85 -12.81 16.37
C GLY A 313 -14.75 -11.60 16.17
N ALA A 314 -14.22 -10.40 16.43
CA ALA A 314 -15.00 -9.16 16.29
C ALA A 314 -15.51 -8.93 14.85
N CYS A 315 -14.82 -9.52 13.86
CA CYS A 315 -15.15 -9.46 12.44
C CYS A 315 -15.66 -10.79 11.87
N ASP A 316 -15.86 -11.81 12.71
CA ASP A 316 -16.47 -13.06 12.27
C ASP A 316 -17.93 -12.76 11.91
N ASP A 317 -18.31 -13.01 10.65
CA ASP A 317 -19.62 -12.72 10.03
C ASP A 317 -19.86 -11.25 9.60
N VAL A 318 -18.87 -10.36 9.73
CA VAL A 318 -19.01 -8.95 9.28
C VAL A 318 -18.58 -8.80 7.82
N VAL A 319 -19.47 -8.26 6.99
CA VAL A 319 -19.18 -7.86 5.61
C VAL A 319 -19.36 -6.36 5.53
N CYS A 320 -18.26 -5.62 5.49
CA CYS A 320 -18.34 -4.17 5.50
C CYS A 320 -18.86 -3.59 4.18
N PRO A 321 -19.49 -2.40 4.22
CA PRO A 321 -19.87 -1.67 3.02
C PRO A 321 -18.67 -1.41 2.11
N HIS A 322 -18.94 -1.12 0.84
CA HIS A 322 -17.89 -0.89 -0.16
C HIS A 322 -16.85 0.15 0.31
N GLY A 323 -15.56 -0.19 0.17
CA GLY A 323 -14.44 0.69 0.54
C GLY A 323 -14.04 0.65 2.01
N GLN A 324 -14.68 -0.19 2.83
CA GLN A 324 -14.37 -0.34 4.26
C GLN A 324 -13.84 -1.72 4.58
N THR A 325 -13.07 -1.80 5.66
CA THR A 325 -12.54 -3.06 6.20
C THR A 325 -13.00 -3.21 7.63
N CYS A 326 -13.37 -4.43 8.03
CA CYS A 326 -13.71 -4.69 9.42
C CYS A 326 -12.43 -4.67 10.27
N ARG A 327 -12.41 -3.81 11.29
CA ARG A 327 -11.33 -3.68 12.28
C ARG A 327 -11.98 -3.57 13.65
N ALA A 328 -11.57 -4.38 14.62
CA ALA A 328 -12.13 -4.37 15.97
C ALA A 328 -13.66 -4.58 16.05
N GLY A 329 -14.28 -5.20 15.04
CA GLY A 329 -15.74 -5.31 14.96
C GLY A 329 -16.45 -4.00 14.61
N THR A 330 -15.73 -3.07 13.98
CA THR A 330 -16.27 -1.87 13.36
C THR A 330 -15.88 -1.85 11.89
N CYS A 331 -16.80 -1.44 11.01
CA CYS A 331 -16.44 -1.13 9.63
C CYS A 331 -15.81 0.25 9.58
N ALA A 332 -14.55 0.30 9.15
CA ALA A 332 -13.79 1.52 9.07
C ALA A 332 -13.24 1.72 7.66
N ASP A 333 -13.24 2.97 7.20
CA ASP A 333 -12.49 3.38 6.02
C ASP A 333 -10.99 3.24 6.33
N SER A 334 -10.33 2.35 5.60
CA SER A 334 -8.90 2.08 5.76
C SER A 334 -8.04 3.31 5.41
N CYS A 335 -8.58 4.28 4.67
CA CYS A 335 -7.91 5.53 4.28
C CYS A 335 -8.23 6.73 5.19
N ALA A 336 -9.12 6.58 6.17
CA ALA A 336 -9.42 7.66 7.10
C ALA A 336 -8.16 8.06 7.90
N GLY A 337 -7.75 9.33 7.79
CA GLY A 337 -6.57 9.86 8.48
C GLY A 337 -5.23 9.49 7.84
N VAL A 338 -5.22 8.74 6.74
CA VAL A 338 -3.99 8.43 5.99
C VAL A 338 -3.56 9.65 5.19
N THR A 339 -2.33 10.12 5.43
CA THR A 339 -1.71 11.20 4.64
C THR A 339 -0.59 10.60 3.81
N CYS A 340 -0.73 10.65 2.49
CA CYS A 340 0.27 10.12 1.57
C CYS A 340 1.23 11.22 1.08
N GLU A 341 2.41 10.79 0.62
CA GLU A 341 3.39 11.72 0.04
C GLU A 341 2.91 12.29 -1.29
N SER A 342 3.59 13.34 -1.77
CA SER A 342 3.25 13.95 -3.07
C SER A 342 3.30 12.90 -4.20
N GLY A 343 2.25 12.83 -5.01
CA GLY A 343 2.13 11.85 -6.10
C GLY A 343 1.53 10.50 -5.69
N GLN A 344 1.08 10.37 -4.43
CA GLN A 344 0.40 9.18 -3.92
C GLN A 344 -1.04 9.50 -3.50
N VAL A 345 -1.90 8.48 -3.58
CA VAL A 345 -3.26 8.48 -3.07
C VAL A 345 -3.43 7.26 -2.16
N CYS A 346 -4.30 7.35 -1.16
CA CYS A 346 -4.64 6.17 -0.38
C CYS A 346 -5.62 5.27 -1.14
N ASP A 347 -5.26 3.98 -1.26
CA ASP A 347 -6.13 2.91 -1.74
C ASP A 347 -6.12 1.79 -0.69
N ASN A 348 -7.29 1.45 -0.15
CA ASN A 348 -7.46 0.40 0.87
C ASN A 348 -6.48 0.49 2.07
N GLY A 349 -6.17 1.72 2.49
CA GLY A 349 -5.27 2.00 3.61
C GLY A 349 -3.78 1.96 3.29
N ALA A 350 -3.41 1.76 2.04
CA ALA A 350 -2.03 1.87 1.58
C ALA A 350 -1.86 3.13 0.71
N CYS A 351 -0.78 3.87 0.93
CA CYS A 351 -0.39 4.94 0.02
C CYS A 351 0.17 4.32 -1.26
N VAL A 352 -0.64 4.37 -2.32
CA VAL A 352 -0.33 3.87 -3.64
C VAL A 352 0.08 5.02 -4.55
N THR A 353 0.87 4.71 -5.58
CA THR A 353 1.19 5.70 -6.61
C THR A 353 -0.08 6.10 -7.34
N SER A 354 -0.35 7.40 -7.48
CA SER A 354 -1.53 7.87 -8.21
C SER A 354 -1.50 7.37 -9.66
N CYS A 355 -2.67 7.12 -10.24
CA CYS A 355 -2.79 6.69 -11.63
C CYS A 355 -2.39 7.77 -12.65
N ASP A 356 -2.32 9.04 -12.22
CA ASP A 356 -1.67 10.11 -12.98
C ASP A 356 -0.16 9.86 -13.14
N CYS A 357 0.41 9.04 -12.25
CA CYS A 357 1.82 8.66 -12.18
C CYS A 357 2.08 7.22 -12.69
N LEU A 358 1.13 6.28 -12.58
CA LEU A 358 1.25 4.94 -13.15
C LEU A 358 0.00 4.60 -13.98
N PRO A 359 0.14 4.32 -15.29
CA PRO A 359 -1.01 3.93 -16.11
C PRO A 359 -1.68 2.69 -15.54
N CYS A 360 -3.01 2.74 -15.48
CA CYS A 360 -3.78 1.63 -14.94
C CYS A 360 -3.63 0.37 -15.80
N THR A 361 -3.28 -0.74 -15.15
CA THR A 361 -3.15 -2.05 -15.80
C THR A 361 -4.47 -2.83 -15.69
N GLY A 362 -4.61 -3.91 -16.48
CA GLY A 362 -5.77 -4.79 -16.40
C GLY A 362 -7.09 -4.18 -16.92
N GLY A 363 -7.02 -3.25 -17.88
CA GLY A 363 -8.21 -2.62 -18.48
C GLY A 363 -8.95 -1.64 -17.57
N LYS A 364 -8.31 -1.21 -16.48
CA LYS A 364 -8.76 -0.12 -15.62
C LYS A 364 -8.48 1.24 -16.26
N SER A 365 -9.19 2.26 -15.82
CA SER A 365 -8.98 3.66 -16.23
C SER A 365 -8.61 4.51 -15.02
N CYS A 366 -7.80 5.54 -15.27
CA CYS A 366 -7.43 6.49 -14.24
C CYS A 366 -8.61 7.43 -13.97
N ASP A 367 -9.09 7.44 -12.74
CA ASP A 367 -9.98 8.49 -12.28
C ASP A 367 -9.15 9.69 -11.84
N THR A 368 -9.13 10.74 -12.65
CA THR A 368 -8.34 11.95 -12.36
C THR A 368 -8.83 12.71 -11.14
N ALA A 369 -10.03 12.43 -10.64
CA ALA A 369 -10.56 13.08 -9.44
C ALA A 369 -9.97 12.47 -8.16
N SER A 370 -9.93 11.15 -8.06
CA SER A 370 -9.31 10.44 -6.93
C SER A 370 -7.82 10.15 -7.12
N GLY A 371 -7.34 10.06 -8.36
CA GLY A 371 -6.01 9.52 -8.67
C GLY A 371 -5.94 8.00 -8.57
N LEU A 372 -7.08 7.29 -8.51
CA LEU A 372 -7.13 5.82 -8.39
C LEU A 372 -7.42 5.13 -9.73
N CYS A 373 -6.90 3.91 -9.85
CA CYS A 373 -7.24 3.02 -10.95
C CYS A 373 -8.58 2.31 -10.72
N ILE A 374 -9.61 2.76 -11.43
CA ILE A 374 -10.98 2.23 -11.34
C ILE A 374 -11.35 1.41 -12.58
N GLU A 375 -12.47 0.70 -12.56
CA GLU A 375 -12.99 0.03 -13.76
C GLU A 375 -13.17 1.03 -14.90
N ALA A 376 -12.79 0.67 -16.13
CA ALA A 376 -12.93 1.57 -17.28
C ALA A 376 -14.38 2.02 -17.52
N ALA A 377 -15.36 1.16 -17.23
CA ALA A 377 -16.78 1.49 -17.31
C ALA A 377 -17.22 2.56 -16.28
N CYS A 378 -16.44 2.75 -15.21
CA CYS A 378 -16.70 3.73 -14.16
C CYS A 378 -15.97 5.06 -14.38
N ALA A 379 -15.10 5.16 -15.38
CA ALA A 379 -14.42 6.41 -15.72
C ALA A 379 -15.43 7.51 -16.08
N GLY A 380 -15.44 8.61 -15.31
CA GLY A 380 -16.37 9.72 -15.48
C GLY A 380 -17.78 9.49 -14.93
N VAL A 381 -18.04 8.35 -14.28
CA VAL A 381 -19.32 8.09 -13.59
C VAL A 381 -19.26 8.74 -12.21
N THR A 382 -20.21 9.64 -11.93
CA THR A 382 -20.37 10.26 -10.61
C THR A 382 -21.61 9.69 -9.93
N CYS A 383 -21.42 8.98 -8.82
CA CYS A 383 -22.52 8.43 -8.02
C CYS A 383 -22.90 9.37 -6.87
N THR A 384 -24.18 9.38 -6.51
CA THR A 384 -24.66 10.16 -5.36
C THR A 384 -24.20 9.52 -4.05
N GLY A 385 -24.23 10.29 -2.94
CA GLY A 385 -23.78 9.80 -1.64
C GLY A 385 -24.42 8.46 -1.24
N GLY A 386 -23.59 7.55 -0.73
CA GLY A 386 -24.00 6.18 -0.35
C GLY A 386 -23.98 5.15 -1.48
N GLN A 387 -23.50 5.50 -2.67
CA GLN A 387 -23.35 4.59 -3.81
C GLN A 387 -21.90 4.51 -4.28
N HIS A 388 -21.53 3.36 -4.86
CA HIS A 388 -20.26 3.20 -5.59
C HIS A 388 -20.53 2.77 -7.04
N CYS A 389 -19.57 3.01 -7.92
CA CYS A 389 -19.68 2.51 -9.28
C CYS A 389 -19.22 1.06 -9.37
N GLN A 390 -20.04 0.22 -9.99
CA GLN A 390 -19.71 -1.16 -10.32
C GLN A 390 -20.24 -1.48 -11.72
N ALA A 391 -19.36 -1.93 -12.61
CA ALA A 391 -19.68 -2.20 -14.02
C ALA A 391 -20.36 -1.02 -14.74
N GLY A 392 -19.96 0.21 -14.41
CA GLY A 392 -20.51 1.45 -14.99
C GLY A 392 -21.87 1.90 -14.43
N ASN A 393 -22.40 1.21 -13.41
CA ASN A 393 -23.67 1.58 -12.76
C ASN A 393 -23.42 1.99 -11.31
N CYS A 394 -24.16 2.99 -10.84
CA CYS A 394 -24.17 3.34 -9.42
C CYS A 394 -25.01 2.32 -8.66
N VAL A 395 -24.35 1.55 -7.80
CA VAL A 395 -24.94 0.55 -6.92
C VAL A 395 -24.85 1.02 -5.47
N ASP A 396 -25.78 0.57 -4.64
CA ASP A 396 -25.79 0.90 -3.22
C ASP A 396 -24.54 0.33 -2.52
N ALA A 397 -23.79 1.17 -1.82
CA ALA A 397 -22.60 0.75 -1.08
C ALA A 397 -22.92 -0.22 0.08
N CYS A 398 -24.18 -0.25 0.52
CA CYS A 398 -24.71 -1.20 1.49
C CYS A 398 -25.15 -2.54 0.88
N SER A 399 -25.11 -2.70 -0.45
CA SER A 399 -25.53 -3.94 -1.10
C SER A 399 -24.66 -5.12 -0.68
N GLY A 400 -25.22 -6.06 0.10
CA GLY A 400 -24.52 -7.24 0.61
C GLY A 400 -23.74 -7.00 1.91
N ALA A 401 -23.81 -5.79 2.48
CA ALA A 401 -23.17 -5.49 3.76
C ALA A 401 -23.89 -6.18 4.93
N VAL A 402 -23.10 -6.78 5.82
CA VAL A 402 -23.52 -7.32 7.12
C VAL A 402 -22.77 -6.55 8.18
N CYS A 403 -23.42 -5.50 8.71
CA CYS A 403 -22.82 -4.65 9.73
C CYS A 403 -22.68 -5.36 11.08
N PRO A 404 -21.76 -4.89 11.93
CA PRO A 404 -21.60 -5.38 13.30
C PRO A 404 -22.91 -5.41 14.11
N ALA A 405 -22.91 -6.21 15.19
CA ALA A 405 -24.07 -6.34 16.06
C ALA A 405 -24.56 -4.98 16.59
N GLY A 406 -25.87 -4.73 16.51
CA GLY A 406 -26.47 -3.45 16.91
C GLY A 406 -26.46 -2.36 15.82
N GLN A 407 -25.82 -2.60 14.67
CA GLN A 407 -25.72 -1.62 13.58
C GLN A 407 -26.55 -2.02 12.35
N THR A 408 -26.87 -1.02 11.52
CA THR A 408 -27.47 -1.17 10.20
C THR A 408 -26.64 -0.39 9.19
N CYS A 409 -26.62 -0.83 7.94
CA CYS A 409 -25.94 -0.06 6.90
C CYS A 409 -26.85 1.08 6.42
N GLU A 410 -26.34 2.31 6.46
CA GLU A 410 -27.00 3.50 5.95
C GLU A 410 -25.98 4.35 5.17
N ALA A 411 -26.32 4.71 3.93
CA ALA A 411 -25.49 5.52 3.05
C ALA A 411 -24.01 5.05 2.96
N GLY A 412 -23.80 3.74 2.88
CA GLY A 412 -22.47 3.12 2.79
C GLY A 412 -21.69 3.05 4.09
N ASN A 413 -22.32 3.31 5.24
CA ASN A 413 -21.68 3.23 6.56
C ASN A 413 -22.49 2.34 7.50
N CYS A 414 -21.80 1.59 8.35
CA CYS A 414 -22.46 0.93 9.47
C CYS A 414 -22.71 1.95 10.58
N VAL A 415 -23.99 2.21 10.85
CA VAL A 415 -24.44 3.16 11.88
C VAL A 415 -25.25 2.41 12.93
N ASP A 416 -25.29 2.93 14.15
CA ASP A 416 -26.09 2.34 15.21
C ASP A 416 -27.56 2.31 14.81
N LYS A 417 -28.21 1.16 15.04
CA LYS A 417 -29.66 1.06 14.82
C LYS A 417 -30.32 2.10 15.71
N PRO A 418 -31.26 2.90 15.18
CA PRO A 418 -32.04 3.80 16.01
C PRO A 418 -32.65 2.96 17.13
N ALA A 419 -32.47 3.40 18.38
CA ALA A 419 -33.07 2.75 19.53
C ALA A 419 -34.56 2.70 19.28
N THR A 420 -35.09 1.53 18.91
CA THR A 420 -36.52 1.31 19.06
C THR A 420 -36.74 1.35 20.55
N ASP A 421 -37.51 2.35 21.01
CA ASP A 421 -38.10 2.37 22.33
C ASP A 421 -38.77 1.01 22.53
N SER A 422 -38.03 0.12 23.19
CA SER A 422 -38.46 -1.24 23.45
C SER A 422 -39.34 -1.13 24.68
N ASP A 423 -40.56 -0.65 24.48
CA ASP A 423 -41.66 -1.02 25.36
C ASP A 423 -41.68 -2.55 25.37
N GLY A 424 -41.45 -3.14 26.55
CA GLY A 424 -41.19 -4.55 26.76
C GLY A 424 -42.29 -5.46 26.21
N GLY A 425 -42.17 -5.84 24.95
CA GLY A 425 -42.91 -6.92 24.32
C GLY A 425 -42.27 -8.26 24.67
N VAL A 426 -42.83 -8.93 25.66
CA VAL A 426 -42.60 -10.35 25.94
C VAL A 426 -42.74 -11.19 24.67
N ASP A 427 -41.69 -11.93 24.31
CA ASP A 427 -41.74 -12.96 23.28
C ASP A 427 -42.70 -14.10 23.71
N GLY A 428 -43.94 -14.04 23.21
CA GLY A 428 -44.88 -15.15 23.20
C GLY A 428 -44.76 -15.91 21.87
N GLY A 429 -44.27 -17.15 21.94
CA GLY A 429 -43.98 -17.95 20.76
C GLY A 429 -45.18 -18.46 19.96
N GLY A 430 -44.89 -18.85 18.72
CA GLY A 430 -45.51 -20.01 18.06
C GLY A 430 -46.51 -19.76 16.92
N GLY A 431 -46.21 -20.35 15.76
CA GLY A 431 -47.22 -20.95 14.87
C GLY A 431 -47.60 -20.14 13.63
N GLY A 432 -47.23 -20.64 12.45
CA GLY A 432 -47.54 -20.00 11.17
C GLY A 432 -48.95 -20.26 10.62
N LEU A 433 -49.26 -19.60 9.49
CA LEU A 433 -49.67 -20.15 8.18
C LEU A 433 -50.39 -19.07 7.32
N ASN A 434 -49.92 -18.92 6.08
CA ASN A 434 -50.59 -18.60 4.80
C ASN A 434 -51.61 -17.43 4.68
N GLY A 435 -51.35 -16.53 3.71
CA GLY A 435 -52.15 -15.34 3.33
C GLY A 435 -53.43 -15.63 2.49
N PRO A 436 -53.90 -14.75 1.56
CA PRO A 436 -53.39 -13.43 1.15
C PRO A 436 -54.45 -12.29 1.08
N GLY A 437 -53.95 -11.05 0.97
CA GLY A 437 -54.49 -9.92 0.17
C GLY A 437 -55.93 -9.41 0.36
N ALA A 438 -56.08 -8.18 0.85
CA ALA A 438 -56.81 -7.08 0.16
C ALA A 438 -56.91 -5.82 1.04
N SER A 439 -56.56 -4.68 0.49
CA SER A 439 -57.14 -3.35 0.78
C SER A 439 -58.06 -2.97 -0.42
N PRO A 440 -58.81 -1.84 -0.46
CA PRO A 440 -58.86 -0.70 0.47
C PRO A 440 -60.28 -0.10 0.73
N SER A 441 -60.25 1.04 1.45
CA SER A 441 -61.08 2.26 1.30
C SER A 441 -62.40 2.47 2.06
N ASP A 442 -62.40 3.65 2.72
CA ASP A 442 -63.44 4.68 2.89
C ASP A 442 -64.40 4.67 4.09
N GLY A 443 -64.39 5.78 4.83
CA GLY A 443 -65.49 6.24 5.69
C GLY A 443 -65.07 7.16 6.86
N PRO A 444 -65.44 8.46 6.87
CA PRO A 444 -64.96 9.46 7.82
C PRO A 444 -65.86 9.63 9.05
N ALA A 445 -65.33 10.14 10.17
CA ALA A 445 -66.15 10.74 11.22
C ALA A 445 -65.37 11.78 12.05
N ASP A 446 -66.02 12.93 12.18
CA ASP A 446 -65.62 14.17 12.86
C ASP A 446 -65.41 14.06 14.39
N GLY A 447 -64.55 14.94 14.89
CA GLY A 447 -64.92 15.93 15.92
C GLY A 447 -65.24 15.44 17.33
N GLY A 448 -64.28 15.58 18.24
CA GLY A 448 -64.51 15.46 19.68
C GLY A 448 -63.40 16.08 20.52
N THR A 449 -63.44 17.39 20.69
CA THR A 449 -62.72 18.11 21.75
C THR A 449 -63.40 17.80 23.10
N LEU A 450 -62.64 17.57 24.18
CA LEU A 450 -62.92 18.09 25.55
C LEU A 450 -61.82 17.66 26.56
N GLN A 451 -61.18 18.69 27.13
CA GLN A 451 -60.81 18.88 28.55
C GLN A 451 -59.88 17.90 29.31
N SER A 452 -58.61 18.33 29.43
CA SER A 452 -57.95 18.82 30.67
C SER A 452 -58.22 18.15 32.03
N ALA A 453 -57.17 17.54 32.61
CA ALA A 453 -56.64 17.71 33.98
C ALA A 453 -55.55 16.63 34.25
N SER A 454 -54.24 16.94 34.19
CA SER A 454 -53.31 17.16 35.33
C SER A 454 -53.37 16.05 36.41
N VAL A 455 -52.28 15.34 36.74
CA VAL A 455 -51.10 15.80 37.52
C VAL A 455 -49.89 14.83 37.39
N ASP A 456 -48.70 15.43 37.32
CA ASP A 456 -47.30 15.01 37.61
C ASP A 456 -46.87 13.54 37.84
N ASP A 457 -45.81 13.11 37.14
CA ASP A 457 -44.49 12.89 37.76
C ASP A 457 -43.35 12.99 36.70
N SER A 458 -42.17 13.19 37.23
CA SER A 458 -40.95 13.84 36.78
C SER A 458 -39.99 13.09 35.85
N SER A 459 -38.95 13.82 35.44
CA SER A 459 -37.63 13.36 34.94
C SER A 459 -37.40 13.34 33.42
N GLY A 460 -37.36 14.53 32.81
CA GLY A 460 -36.68 14.75 31.52
C GLY A 460 -35.26 15.26 31.71
N CYS A 461 -34.24 14.46 31.37
CA CYS A 461 -32.86 14.92 31.18
C CYS A 461 -32.71 15.46 29.75
N GLY A 462 -32.89 16.76 29.58
CA GLY A 462 -32.55 17.47 28.35
C GLY A 462 -31.09 17.90 28.33
N CYS A 463 -30.31 17.41 27.37
CA CYS A 463 -29.02 17.98 27.02
C CYS A 463 -29.25 19.26 26.21
N VAL A 464 -29.06 20.41 26.85
CA VAL A 464 -28.97 21.71 26.18
C VAL A 464 -27.53 21.92 25.71
N VAL A 465 -27.38 22.17 24.40
CA VAL A 465 -26.12 22.54 23.77
C VAL A 465 -25.79 23.99 24.15
N ALA A 466 -24.70 24.21 24.87
CA ALA A 466 -24.13 25.54 25.07
C ALA A 466 -23.10 25.82 23.96
N GLY A 467 -23.52 26.61 22.96
CA GLY A 467 -22.60 27.29 22.07
C GLY A 467 -21.87 28.40 22.82
N GLY A 468 -20.54 28.33 22.83
CA GLY A 468 -19.65 29.35 23.40
C GLY A 468 -18.63 29.78 22.37
N GLY A 469 -19.01 30.73 21.51
CA GLY A 469 -18.06 31.52 20.73
C GLY A 469 -17.36 32.52 21.66
N GLY A 470 -16.04 32.51 21.65
CA GLY A 470 -15.20 33.47 22.37
C GLY A 470 -13.86 33.58 21.67
N GLY A 471 -13.75 34.55 20.76
CA GLY A 471 -12.48 34.90 20.14
C GLY A 471 -11.55 35.53 21.15
N GLU A 472 -10.36 34.97 21.30
CA GLU A 472 -9.23 35.64 21.94
C GLU A 472 -8.14 35.94 20.90
N LYS A 473 -7.73 37.21 20.95
CA LYS A 473 -6.77 37.86 20.09
C LYS A 473 -5.38 37.32 20.40
N VAL A 474 -4.71 36.72 19.43
CA VAL A 474 -3.27 36.47 19.52
C VAL A 474 -2.56 37.78 19.20
N GLU A 475 -2.09 38.46 20.25
CA GLU A 475 -1.16 39.56 20.12
C GLU A 475 0.19 39.05 19.61
N ILE A 476 0.64 39.67 18.52
CA ILE A 476 1.96 39.48 17.91
C ILE A 476 2.99 40.16 18.83
N ALA A 477 3.67 39.37 19.65
CA ALA A 477 4.88 39.81 20.34
C ALA A 477 6.10 39.28 19.58
N GLY A 478 6.69 40.15 18.77
CA GLY A 478 7.98 39.90 18.14
C GLY A 478 9.09 39.80 19.18
N LEU A 479 9.92 38.76 19.07
CA LEU A 479 11.24 38.75 19.67
C LEU A 479 12.26 38.36 18.61
N ALA A 480 12.73 39.39 17.91
CA ALA A 480 14.03 39.35 17.26
C ALA A 480 15.10 39.32 18.37
N LEU A 481 15.89 38.26 18.43
CA LEU A 481 17.16 38.30 19.16
C LEU A 481 18.29 37.91 18.22
N ALA A 482 18.96 38.96 17.74
CA ALA A 482 20.26 38.89 17.13
C ALA A 482 21.29 38.36 18.14
N ILE A 483 22.06 37.35 17.75
CA ILE A 483 23.38 37.11 18.34
C ILE A 483 24.40 37.19 17.20
N ALA A 484 24.90 38.40 17.00
CA ALA A 484 26.13 38.69 16.28
C ALA A 484 27.17 39.13 17.30
N THR A 485 28.12 38.26 17.63
CA THR A 485 29.49 38.60 18.08
C THR A 485 30.35 37.37 17.80
N ALA A 486 31.14 37.32 16.73
CA ALA A 486 32.41 38.02 16.48
C ALA A 486 33.61 37.45 17.28
N PHE A 487 34.71 37.27 16.52
CA PHE A 487 36.08 36.94 16.93
C PHE A 487 36.36 35.43 17.13
N ARG A 488 37.44 34.83 16.60
CA ARG A 488 38.66 35.37 16.00
C ARG A 488 39.38 34.24 15.25
N ARG A 489 39.89 34.60 14.06
CA ARG A 489 41.08 34.04 13.38
C ARG A 489 41.90 33.03 14.20
N ARG A 490 42.20 31.89 13.58
CA ARG A 490 43.58 31.34 13.50
C ARG A 490 43.75 30.50 12.23
N ARG A 491 44.19 31.17 11.15
CA ARG A 491 45.13 30.58 10.21
C ARG A 491 46.46 30.45 10.94
N THR A 492 47.04 29.26 10.98
CA THR A 492 48.48 29.02 10.75
C THR A 492 48.77 27.52 10.64
N ARG A 493 49.20 27.12 9.43
CA ARG A 493 50.33 26.24 9.09
C ARG A 493 50.49 24.92 9.88
N ARG A 494 50.32 23.80 9.18
CA ARG A 494 51.42 23.09 8.53
C ARG A 494 50.91 22.24 7.38
#